data_AF-A0A9K3HRL5-F1
#
_entry.id   AF-A0A9K3HRL5-F1
#
_cell.length_a   1.000
_cell.length_b   1.000
_cell.length_c   1.000
_cell.angle_alpha   90.00
_cell.angle_beta   90.00
_cell.angle_gamma   90.00
#
_symmetry.space_group_name_H-M   'P 1'
#
loop_
_entity.id
_entity.type
_entity.pdbx_description
1 polymer ?
#
loop_
_entity_poly.entity_id
_entity_poly.type
_entity_poly.pdbx_seq_one_letter_code
_entity_poly.pdbx_strand_id
1 'polypeptide(L)'
;MIALSIVEKCKGLPLGLITLARALKTKEKSDVEWKMIMDSEIWNLQDENGILPALKLSYYDLPSYLKPLFAYCSLFPKNYEFDKNELVLLWMAEGFLSRLEGNRSMENAGHQCFEELLSRSFFQHSTAHKARYTMHDWMNALAKSVAGEFFLLDGEMDVNGRNEA
;
A
#
# COMPACT_ATOMS: atom_id res chain seq x y z
N MET A 1 16.35 -10.31 -20.42
CA MET A 1 15.69 -9.09 -20.97
C MET A 1 14.71 -8.46 -19.98
N ILE A 2 13.92 -9.22 -19.23
CA ILE A 2 12.91 -8.69 -18.29
C ILE A 2 13.48 -7.71 -17.26
N ALA A 3 14.65 -7.98 -16.69
CA ALA A 3 15.27 -7.09 -15.69
C ALA A 3 15.54 -5.68 -16.23
N LEU A 4 15.95 -5.54 -17.50
CA LEU A 4 16.16 -4.23 -18.14
C LEU A 4 14.83 -3.48 -18.32
N SER A 5 13.78 -4.18 -18.77
CA SER A 5 12.45 -3.59 -18.92
C SER A 5 11.89 -3.08 -17.59
N ILE A 6 12.16 -3.78 -16.48
CA ILE A 6 11.76 -3.33 -15.13
C ILE A 6 12.51 -2.04 -14.75
N VAL A 7 13.81 -1.96 -15.03
CA VAL A 7 14.62 -0.75 -14.77
C VAL A 7 14.09 0.44 -15.57
N GLU A 8 13.75 0.23 -16.84
CA GLU A 8 13.19 1.27 -17.70
C GLU A 8 11.82 1.75 -17.19
N LYS A 9 10.90 0.83 -16.84
CA LYS A 9 9.58 1.20 -16.34
C LYS A 9 9.62 1.92 -14.99
N CYS A 10 10.53 1.54 -14.10
CA CYS A 10 10.74 2.21 -12.81
C CYS A 10 11.63 3.46 -12.90
N LYS A 11 12.05 3.88 -14.11
CA LYS A 11 12.97 5.00 -14.33
C LYS A 11 14.25 4.92 -13.49
N GLY A 12 14.69 3.70 -13.16
CA GLY A 12 15.85 3.44 -12.31
C GLY A 12 15.71 3.85 -10.83
N LEU A 13 14.51 4.20 -10.35
CA LEU A 13 14.31 4.67 -8.98
C LEU A 13 14.42 3.51 -7.97
N PRO A 14 15.31 3.61 -6.96
CA PRO A 14 15.56 2.50 -6.03
C PRO A 14 14.30 2.00 -5.32
N LEU A 15 13.40 2.89 -4.93
CA LEU A 15 12.16 2.51 -4.23
C LEU A 15 11.24 1.67 -5.12
N GLY A 16 11.03 2.06 -6.38
CA GLY A 16 10.21 1.29 -7.32
C GLY A 16 10.80 -0.10 -7.60
N LEU A 17 12.12 -0.17 -7.78
CA LEU A 17 12.84 -1.42 -7.97
C LEU A 17 12.76 -2.34 -6.74
N ILE A 18 13.01 -1.81 -5.54
CA ILE A 18 12.95 -2.59 -4.29
C ILE A 18 11.53 -3.08 -4.03
N THR A 19 10.52 -2.24 -4.24
CA THR A 19 9.13 -2.63 -4.02
C THR A 19 8.70 -3.74 -4.97
N LEU A 20 9.01 -3.63 -6.26
CA LEU A 20 8.75 -4.73 -7.21
C LEU A 20 9.52 -5.99 -6.82
N ALA A 21 10.82 -5.87 -6.55
CA ALA A 21 11.64 -7.01 -6.17
C ALA A 21 11.06 -7.73 -4.94
N ARG A 22 10.59 -7.00 -3.92
CA ARG A 22 9.98 -7.57 -2.71
C ARG A 22 8.59 -8.16 -2.95
N ALA A 23 7.75 -7.47 -3.72
CA ALA A 23 6.45 -8.00 -4.12
C ALA A 23 6.58 -9.30 -4.92
N LEU A 24 7.67 -9.43 -5.67
CA LEU A 24 7.86 -10.51 -6.63
C LEU A 24 8.71 -11.65 -6.05
N LYS A 25 9.45 -11.42 -4.97
CA LYS A 25 10.19 -12.45 -4.21
C LYS A 25 9.29 -13.58 -3.71
N THR A 26 7.99 -13.31 -3.51
CA THR A 26 7.04 -14.27 -2.95
C THR A 26 6.51 -15.28 -3.98
N LYS A 27 6.78 -15.10 -5.29
CA LYS A 27 6.25 -15.95 -6.37
C LYS A 27 7.28 -16.19 -7.46
N GLU A 28 7.56 -17.45 -7.78
CA GLU A 28 8.20 -17.81 -9.04
C GLU A 28 7.23 -17.51 -10.19
N LYS A 29 7.49 -16.46 -10.96
CA LYS A 29 6.73 -16.12 -12.18
C LYS A 29 7.52 -16.53 -13.41
N SER A 30 6.84 -17.12 -14.37
CA SER A 30 7.36 -17.42 -15.70
C SER A 30 7.63 -16.14 -16.50
N ASP A 31 8.54 -16.22 -17.48
CA ASP A 31 8.83 -15.11 -18.40
C ASP A 31 7.59 -14.55 -19.12
N VAL A 32 6.58 -15.39 -19.33
CA VAL A 32 5.31 -15.01 -19.97
C VAL A 32 4.46 -14.15 -19.02
N GLU A 33 4.31 -14.54 -17.76
CA GLU A 33 3.60 -13.75 -16.75
C GLU A 33 4.28 -12.40 -16.52
N TRP A 34 5.62 -12.39 -16.54
CA TRP A 34 6.39 -11.16 -16.50
C TRP A 34 6.06 -10.24 -17.65
N LYS A 35 6.05 -10.77 -18.88
CA LYS A 35 5.72 -9.97 -20.06
C LYS A 35 4.31 -9.39 -19.97
N MET A 36 3.33 -10.17 -19.51
CA MET A 36 1.96 -9.68 -19.28
C MET A 36 1.88 -8.55 -18.26
N ILE A 37 2.64 -8.64 -17.15
CA ILE A 37 2.71 -7.56 -16.16
C ILE A 37 3.33 -6.31 -16.78
N MET A 38 4.40 -6.46 -17.57
CA MET A 38 5.11 -5.35 -18.21
C MET A 38 4.28 -4.67 -19.32
N ASP A 39 3.40 -5.43 -19.97
CA ASP A 39 2.49 -4.95 -21.01
C ASP A 39 1.16 -4.42 -20.44
N SER A 40 0.93 -4.52 -19.12
CA SER A 40 -0.32 -4.09 -18.50
C SER A 40 -0.51 -2.57 -18.49
N GLU A 41 -1.76 -2.14 -18.54
CA GLU A 41 -2.16 -0.71 -18.54
C GLU A 41 -1.79 0.03 -17.24
N ILE A 42 -1.40 -0.70 -16.19
CA ILE A 42 -0.98 -0.10 -14.92
C ILE A 42 0.23 0.84 -15.11
N TRP A 43 1.07 0.56 -16.11
CA TRP A 43 2.24 1.38 -16.47
C TRP A 43 1.89 2.63 -17.25
N ASN A 44 0.65 2.73 -17.75
CA ASN A 44 0.15 3.92 -18.45
C ASN A 44 -0.44 4.95 -17.49
N LEU A 45 -0.59 4.61 -16.20
CA LEU A 45 -0.94 5.56 -15.17
C LEU A 45 0.14 6.64 -15.12
N GLN A 46 -0.21 7.86 -15.51
CA GLN A 46 0.70 8.99 -15.44
C GLN A 46 1.02 9.30 -13.99
N ASP A 47 2.21 8.90 -13.56
CA ASP A 47 2.91 9.52 -12.45
C ASP A 47 4.26 10.02 -12.98
N GLU A 48 4.65 11.23 -12.56
CA GLU A 48 5.86 11.91 -13.05
C GLU A 48 7.13 11.06 -12.89
N ASN A 49 7.12 10.08 -11.99
CA ASN A 49 8.25 9.29 -11.54
C ASN A 49 8.16 7.78 -11.89
N GLY A 50 7.04 7.28 -12.42
CA GLY A 50 6.84 5.85 -12.74
C GLY A 50 6.88 4.90 -11.52
N ILE A 51 6.84 5.44 -10.31
CA ILE A 51 6.90 4.66 -9.06
C ILE A 51 5.52 4.08 -8.72
N LEU A 52 4.45 4.84 -8.93
CA LEU A 52 3.11 4.47 -8.51
C LEU A 52 2.60 3.18 -9.18
N PRO A 53 2.82 2.90 -10.49
CA PRO A 53 2.54 1.61 -11.10
C PRO A 53 3.22 0.44 -10.38
N ALA A 54 4.51 0.60 -10.07
CA ALA A 54 5.31 -0.41 -9.36
C ALA A 54 4.77 -0.67 -7.94
N LEU A 55 4.38 0.39 -7.23
CA LEU A 55 3.75 0.27 -5.91
C LEU A 55 2.36 -0.38 -5.99
N LYS A 56 1.55 -0.01 -6.99
CA LYS A 56 0.22 -0.62 -7.20
C LYS A 56 0.33 -2.12 -7.51
N LEU A 57 1.33 -2.55 -8.28
CA LEU A 57 1.59 -3.98 -8.48
C LEU A 57 1.89 -4.70 -7.16
N SER A 58 2.70 -4.10 -6.28
CA SER A 58 2.93 -4.64 -4.94
C SER A 58 1.66 -4.72 -4.11
N TYR A 59 0.80 -3.70 -4.19
CA TYR A 59 -0.50 -3.69 -3.52
C TYR A 59 -1.46 -4.75 -4.07
N TYR A 60 -1.54 -4.93 -5.39
CA TYR A 60 -2.42 -5.93 -5.97
C TYR A 60 -1.97 -7.35 -5.67
N ASP A 61 -0.68 -7.57 -5.45
CA ASP A 61 -0.12 -8.85 -4.97
C ASP A 61 -0.41 -9.13 -3.48
N LEU A 62 -0.81 -8.14 -2.69
CA LEU A 62 -1.14 -8.36 -1.28
C LEU A 62 -2.29 -9.37 -1.13
N PRO A 63 -2.23 -10.26 -0.12
CA PRO A 63 -3.38 -11.00 0.33
C PRO A 63 -4.59 -10.09 0.57
N SER A 64 -5.78 -10.55 0.21
CA SER A 64 -7.02 -9.75 0.29
C SER A 64 -7.28 -9.18 1.68
N TYR A 65 -6.89 -9.88 2.74
CA TYR A 65 -7.06 -9.41 4.12
C TYR A 65 -6.14 -8.24 4.49
N LEU A 66 -5.00 -8.05 3.81
CA LEU A 66 -4.07 -6.94 4.06
C LEU A 66 -4.46 -5.64 3.37
N LYS A 67 -5.21 -5.73 2.27
CA LYS A 67 -5.60 -4.56 1.47
C LYS A 67 -6.40 -3.52 2.28
N PRO A 68 -7.48 -3.86 3.01
CA PRO A 68 -8.22 -2.88 3.80
C PRO A 68 -7.39 -2.29 4.96
N LEU A 69 -6.53 -3.12 5.59
CA LEU A 69 -5.63 -2.68 6.67
C LEU A 69 -4.65 -1.60 6.19
N PHE A 70 -4.06 -1.81 5.00
CA PHE A 70 -3.19 -0.81 4.38
C PHE A 70 -3.96 0.43 3.89
N ALA A 71 -5.12 0.23 3.27
CA ALA A 71 -5.96 1.33 2.80
C ALA A 71 -6.40 2.26 3.95
N TYR A 72 -6.66 1.71 5.14
CA TYR A 72 -7.02 2.48 6.33
C TYR A 72 -5.92 3.48 6.73
N CYS A 73 -4.65 3.12 6.53
CA CYS A 73 -3.52 4.01 6.80
C CYS A 73 -3.48 5.27 5.92
N SER A 74 -4.37 5.39 4.92
CA SER A 74 -4.58 6.64 4.15
C SER A 74 -5.03 7.82 5.01
N LEU A 75 -5.63 7.54 6.18
CA LEU A 75 -6.05 8.53 7.17
C LEU A 75 -4.87 9.22 7.86
N PHE A 76 -3.69 8.58 7.85
CA PHE A 76 -2.50 9.18 8.43
C PHE A 76 -1.92 10.27 7.51
N PRO A 77 -1.56 11.45 8.06
CA PRO A 77 -0.91 12.48 7.28
C PRO A 77 0.47 12.02 6.79
N LYS A 78 1.01 12.73 5.81
CA LYS A 78 2.39 12.49 5.35
C LYS A 78 3.36 12.66 6.51
N ASN A 79 4.39 11.81 6.56
CA ASN A 79 5.39 11.78 7.63
C ASN A 79 4.84 11.50 9.04
N TYR A 80 3.60 10.99 9.16
CA TYR A 80 3.08 10.57 10.46
C TYR A 80 3.88 9.39 11.01
N GLU A 81 4.25 9.49 12.28
CA GLU A 81 4.90 8.41 13.01
C GLU A 81 3.89 7.69 13.90
N PHE A 82 3.74 6.39 13.69
CA PHE A 82 2.82 5.55 14.46
C PHE A 82 3.55 4.49 15.25
N ASP A 83 2.98 4.12 16.39
CA ASP A 83 3.37 2.92 17.11
C ASP A 83 2.68 1.68 16.50
N LYS A 84 3.35 0.52 16.57
CA LYS A 84 2.81 -0.73 16.04
C LYS A 84 1.53 -1.15 16.78
N ASN A 85 1.51 -1.06 18.11
CA ASN A 85 0.36 -1.49 18.91
C ASN A 85 -0.81 -0.53 18.73
N GLU A 86 -0.54 0.77 18.62
CA GLU A 86 -1.54 1.77 18.29
C GLU A 86 -2.26 1.45 16.97
N LEU A 87 -1.52 1.18 15.89
CA LEU A 87 -2.12 0.83 14.60
C LEU A 87 -2.92 -0.48 14.67
N VAL A 88 -2.41 -1.49 15.38
CA VAL A 88 -3.13 -2.75 15.57
C VAL A 88 -4.45 -2.53 16.33
N LEU A 89 -4.46 -1.70 17.37
CA LEU A 89 -5.68 -1.37 18.09
C LEU A 89 -6.70 -0.64 17.20
N LEU A 90 -6.25 0.25 16.32
CA LEU A 90 -7.14 0.90 15.34
C LEU A 90 -7.76 -0.13 14.39
N TRP A 91 -6.97 -1.06 13.85
CA TRP A 91 -7.49 -2.13 13.00
C TRP A 91 -8.46 -3.08 13.72
N MET A 92 -8.24 -3.30 15.03
CA MET A 92 -9.17 -4.06 15.87
C MET A 92 -10.48 -3.29 16.07
N ALA A 93 -10.41 -1.99 16.35
CA ALA A 93 -11.58 -1.13 16.57
C ALA A 93 -12.47 -1.05 15.33
N GLU A 94 -11.88 -0.98 14.14
CA GLU A 94 -12.58 -1.00 12.85
C GLU A 94 -13.08 -2.40 12.45
N GLY A 95 -12.77 -3.44 13.24
CA GLY A 95 -13.24 -4.80 13.01
C GLY A 95 -12.59 -5.50 11.82
N PHE A 96 -11.51 -4.97 11.24
CA PHE A 96 -10.84 -5.57 10.07
C PHE A 96 -10.26 -6.95 10.36
N LEU A 97 -9.90 -7.21 11.62
CA LEU A 97 -9.24 -8.45 12.05
C LEU A 97 -10.22 -9.57 12.44
N SER A 98 -11.52 -9.27 12.52
CA SER A 98 -12.56 -10.25 12.93
C SER A 98 -12.58 -11.51 12.06
N ARG A 99 -12.37 -11.37 10.74
CA ARG A 99 -12.32 -12.51 9.80
C ARG A 99 -11.02 -13.30 9.83
N LEU A 100 -10.01 -12.82 10.55
CA LEU A 100 -8.72 -13.49 10.74
C LEU A 100 -8.65 -14.25 12.06
N GLU A 101 -9.71 -14.16 12.87
CA GLU A 101 -9.89 -14.95 14.09
C GLU A 101 -10.09 -16.43 13.75
N GLY A 102 -9.00 -17.18 13.81
CA GLY A 102 -9.03 -18.63 14.02
C GLY A 102 -8.77 -18.93 15.50
N ASN A 103 -7.87 -19.87 15.79
CA ASN A 103 -7.42 -20.18 17.16
C ASN A 103 -6.46 -19.13 17.77
N ARG A 104 -6.39 -17.91 17.23
CA ARG A 104 -5.39 -16.88 17.59
C ARG A 104 -6.10 -15.62 18.06
N SER A 105 -5.53 -14.90 19.03
CA SER A 105 -6.08 -13.60 19.47
C SER A 105 -6.01 -12.55 18.35
N MET A 106 -6.97 -11.62 18.32
CA MET A 106 -6.99 -10.50 17.36
C MET A 106 -5.71 -9.68 17.38
N GLU A 107 -5.14 -9.44 18.56
CA GLU A 107 -3.88 -8.72 18.72
C GLU A 107 -2.74 -9.42 17.97
N ASN A 108 -2.58 -10.74 18.16
CA ASN A 108 -1.57 -11.53 17.47
C ASN A 108 -1.81 -11.55 15.95
N ALA A 109 -3.07 -11.60 15.51
CA ALA A 109 -3.40 -11.51 14.09
C ALA A 109 -3.02 -10.13 13.50
N GLY A 110 -3.30 -9.05 14.23
CA GLY A 110 -2.94 -7.70 13.85
C GLY A 110 -1.42 -7.49 13.79
N HIS A 111 -0.68 -7.99 14.78
CA HIS A 111 0.78 -7.94 14.76
C HIS A 111 1.38 -8.68 13.57
N GLN A 112 0.82 -9.84 13.19
CA GLN A 112 1.29 -10.56 12.00
C GLN A 112 0.99 -9.80 10.70
N CYS A 113 -0.19 -9.19 10.59
CA CYS A 113 -0.52 -8.34 9.45
C CYS A 113 0.43 -7.15 9.34
N PHE A 114 0.76 -6.54 10.48
CA PHE A 114 1.74 -5.46 10.55
C PHE A 114 3.11 -5.90 10.05
N GLU A 115 3.63 -7.03 10.55
CA GLU A 115 4.93 -7.58 10.14
C GLU A 115 4.96 -7.93 8.65
N GLU A 116 3.86 -8.45 8.10
CA GLU A 116 3.80 -8.73 6.67
C GLU A 116 3.86 -7.45 5.83
N LEU A 117 3.11 -6.41 6.19
CA LEU A 117 3.15 -5.11 5.53
C LEU A 117 4.55 -4.46 5.64
N LEU A 118 5.19 -4.56 6.81
CA LEU A 118 6.55 -4.10 7.05
C LEU A 118 7.56 -4.85 6.17
N SER A 119 7.47 -6.18 6.10
CA SER A 119 8.37 -7.02 5.29
C SER A 119 8.29 -6.71 3.78
N ARG A 120 7.12 -6.25 3.33
CA ARG A 120 6.84 -5.82 1.96
C ARG A 120 7.13 -4.33 1.73
N SER A 121 7.68 -3.62 2.72
CA SER A 121 8.04 -2.18 2.67
C SER A 121 6.88 -1.19 2.58
N PHE A 122 5.65 -1.61 2.89
CA PHE A 122 4.53 -0.67 3.00
C PHE A 122 4.73 0.27 4.19
N PHE A 123 5.44 -0.20 5.21
CA PHE A 123 5.95 0.59 6.34
C PHE A 123 7.47 0.56 6.38
N GLN A 124 8.06 1.51 7.09
CA GLN A 124 9.49 1.56 7.38
C GLN A 124 9.71 2.04 8.81
N HIS A 125 10.88 1.74 9.39
CA HIS A 125 11.25 2.30 10.68
C HIS A 125 11.42 3.82 10.57
N SER A 126 10.99 4.54 11.61
CA SER A 126 11.29 5.97 11.73
C SER A 126 12.79 6.19 11.88
N THR A 127 13.30 7.23 11.21
CA THR A 127 14.68 7.69 11.33
C THR A 127 14.90 8.54 12.59
N ALA A 128 13.85 9.16 13.13
CA ALA A 128 13.90 9.99 14.32
C ALA A 128 13.70 9.17 15.61
N HIS A 129 12.82 8.17 15.58
CA HIS A 129 12.41 7.40 16.75
C HIS A 129 12.49 5.89 16.49
N LYS A 130 13.52 5.23 17.05
CA LYS A 130 13.83 3.80 16.79
C LYS A 130 12.68 2.81 17.04
N ALA A 131 11.69 3.17 17.87
CA ALA A 131 10.55 2.33 18.20
C ALA A 131 9.27 2.66 17.39
N ARG A 132 9.31 3.64 16.48
CA ARG A 132 8.16 4.06 15.67
C ARG A 132 8.35 3.71 14.21
N TYR A 133 7.24 3.77 13.48
CA TYR A 133 7.18 3.47 12.06
C TYR A 133 6.61 4.65 11.29
N THR A 134 6.98 4.74 10.02
CA THR A 134 6.46 5.72 9.07
C THR A 134 6.01 5.04 7.80
N MET A 135 5.21 5.76 7.03
CA MET A 135 4.86 5.40 5.66
C MET A 135 5.55 6.39 4.72
N HIS A 136 6.33 5.89 3.76
CA HIS A 136 6.98 6.73 2.75
C HIS A 136 5.92 7.51 1.95
N ASP A 137 6.23 8.73 1.49
CA ASP A 137 5.26 9.60 0.79
C ASP A 137 4.53 8.91 -0.36
N TRP A 138 5.26 8.13 -1.17
CA TRP A 138 4.67 7.31 -2.24
C TRP A 138 3.75 6.19 -1.75
N MET A 139 4.05 5.56 -0.61
CA MET A 139 3.15 4.59 0.02
C MET A 139 1.90 5.27 0.58
N ASN A 140 2.03 6.48 1.13
CA ASN A 140 0.88 7.28 1.58
C ASN A 140 -0.01 7.69 0.41
N ALA A 141 0.60 8.14 -0.70
CA ALA A 141 -0.11 8.43 -1.94
C ALA A 141 -0.83 7.19 -2.49
N LEU A 142 -0.16 6.04 -2.49
CA LEU A 142 -0.76 4.76 -2.87
C LEU A 142 -1.96 4.43 -1.96
N ALA A 143 -1.81 4.48 -0.64
CA ALA A 143 -2.88 4.21 0.32
C ALA A 143 -4.12 5.07 0.05
N LYS A 144 -3.93 6.38 -0.19
CA LYS A 144 -5.01 7.29 -0.58
C LYS A 144 -5.66 6.92 -1.91
N SER A 145 -4.87 6.48 -2.89
CA SER A 145 -5.41 6.08 -4.20
C SER A 145 -6.26 4.80 -4.14
N VAL A 146 -5.98 3.89 -3.21
CA VAL A 146 -6.72 2.62 -3.05
C VAL A 146 -7.77 2.68 -1.95
N ALA A 147 -7.75 3.70 -1.09
CA ALA A 147 -8.75 3.91 -0.05
C ALA A 147 -10.17 4.02 -0.62
N GLY A 148 -10.32 4.56 -1.84
CA GLY A 148 -11.59 4.60 -2.55
C GLY A 148 -12.21 3.24 -2.83
N GLU A 149 -11.41 2.17 -2.88
CA GLU A 149 -11.91 0.81 -3.06
C GLU A 149 -12.65 0.29 -1.80
N PHE A 150 -12.47 0.93 -0.63
CA PHE A 150 -13.00 0.45 0.65
C PHE A 150 -13.83 1.47 1.44
N PHE A 151 -13.49 2.75 1.36
CA PHE A 151 -13.96 3.77 2.31
C PHE A 151 -14.68 4.95 1.66
N LEU A 152 -14.78 5.01 0.33
CA LEU A 152 -15.60 6.01 -0.36
C LEU A 152 -17.01 5.47 -0.62
N LEU A 153 -17.91 5.77 0.32
CA LEU A 153 -19.32 6.02 0.05
C LEU A 153 -19.65 7.42 0.59
N ASP A 154 -20.16 8.25 -0.30
CA ASP A 154 -20.74 9.60 -0.13
C ASP A 154 -19.85 10.72 0.43
N GLY A 155 -19.36 11.54 -0.50
CA GLY A 155 -18.71 12.82 -0.21
C GLY A 155 -18.58 13.72 -1.43
N GLU A 156 -19.57 13.73 -2.33
CA GLU A 156 -19.77 14.89 -3.20
C GLU A 156 -20.15 16.06 -2.28
N MET A 157 -19.16 16.84 -1.85
CA MET A 157 -19.42 18.21 -1.46
C MET A 157 -19.73 18.98 -2.74
N ASP A 158 -21.02 19.09 -3.06
CA ASP A 158 -21.54 20.09 -3.99
C ASP A 158 -21.10 21.48 -3.51
N VAL A 159 -19.96 21.93 -4.00
CA VAL A 159 -19.61 23.35 -4.05
C VAL A 159 -20.24 23.88 -5.33
N ASN A 160 -21.55 24.09 -5.32
CA ASN A 160 -22.17 24.94 -6.31
C ASN A 160 -23.08 25.98 -5.67
N GLY A 161 -22.80 27.23 -6.04
CA GLY A 161 -23.24 28.44 -5.37
C GLY A 161 -24.75 28.65 -5.40
N ARG A 162 -25.27 29.18 -4.30
CA ARG A 162 -26.44 30.04 -4.32
C ARG A 162 -25.98 31.48 -4.31
N ASN A 163 -25.70 32.00 -5.51
CA ASN A 163 -26.01 33.40 -5.80
C ASN A 163 -27.49 33.43 -6.13
N GLU A 164 -28.30 34.01 -5.24
CA GLU A 164 -29.61 34.52 -5.61
C GLU A 164 -29.65 36.01 -5.26
N ALA A 165 -30.31 36.73 -6.16
CA ALA A 165 -30.26 38.16 -6.42
C ALA A 165 -30.88 39.05 -5.34
#